data_AF-A0A965QVQ4-F1
#
_entry.id   AF-A0A965QVQ4-F1
#
_cell.length_a   1.000
_cell.length_b   1.000
_cell.length_c   1.000
_cell.angle_alpha   90.00
_cell.angle_beta   90.00
_cell.angle_gamma   90.00
#
_symmetry.space_group_name_H-M   'P 1'
#
loop_
_entity.id
_entity.type
_entity.pdbx_description
1 polymer ?
#
loop_
_entity_poly.entity_id
_entity_poly.type
_entity_poly.pdbx_seq_one_letter_code
_entity_poly.pdbx_strand_id
1 'polypeptide(L)' 'MSLEPFSGRFPHTRLRRLRQHDWLRRAVAETVLRPADLVWPLFVHDHEAAAPVASMPGVERLPIAGVLRAAAEAA' A
#
# COMPACT_ATOMS: atom_id res chain seq x y z
N MET A 1 -18.66 2.04 18.94
CA MET A 1 -19.25 1.23 17.85
C MET A 1 -19.54 -0.14 18.45
N SER A 2 -20.79 -0.39 18.81
CA SER A 2 -21.20 -1.63 19.48
C SER A 2 -21.13 -2.78 18.48
N LEU A 3 -20.31 -3.79 18.76
CA LEU A 3 -20.26 -5.02 17.97
C LEU A 3 -21.35 -5.95 18.49
N GLU A 4 -22.55 -5.82 17.96
CA GLU A 4 -23.60 -6.82 18.17
C GLU A 4 -23.19 -8.14 17.49
N PRO A 5 -23.40 -9.29 18.15
CA PRO A 5 -23.03 -10.58 17.59
C PRO A 5 -23.82 -10.87 16.31
N PHE A 6 -23.10 -11.28 15.26
CA PHE A 6 -23.67 -11.63 13.96
C PHE A 6 -24.63 -12.83 14.08
N SER A 7 -25.93 -12.59 13.89
CA SER A 7 -27.02 -13.57 14.10
C SER A 7 -27.20 -14.60 12.97
N GLY A 8 -26.35 -14.60 11.95
CA GLY A 8 -26.50 -15.48 10.79
C GLY A 8 -26.23 -16.96 11.11
N ARG A 9 -27.19 -17.85 10.80
CA ARG A 9 -27.05 -19.31 10.97
C ARG A 9 -26.82 -20.02 9.64
N PHE A 10 -25.90 -20.98 9.62
CA PHE A 10 -25.77 -21.93 8.52
C PHE A 10 -27.01 -22.84 8.45
N PRO A 11 -27.52 -23.25 7.26
CA PRO A 11 -27.02 -22.98 5.92
C PRO A 11 -27.57 -21.72 5.25
N HIS A 12 -28.49 -20.99 5.92
CA HIS A 12 -29.16 -19.80 5.38
C HIS A 12 -28.16 -18.66 5.13
N THR A 13 -27.26 -18.44 6.09
CA THR A 13 -26.16 -17.48 5.99
C THR A 13 -24.85 -18.20 5.69
N ARG A 14 -24.31 -17.96 4.49
CA ARG A 14 -23.02 -18.53 4.06
C ARG A 14 -22.09 -17.39 3.69
N LEU A 15 -21.18 -17.04 4.60
CA LEU A 15 -20.20 -15.95 4.40
C LEU A 15 -19.28 -16.18 3.18
N ARG A 16 -19.13 -17.44 2.74
CA ARG A 16 -18.40 -17.77 1.52
C ARG A 16 -19.06 -17.24 0.24
N ARG A 17 -20.38 -16.95 0.23
CA ARG A 17 -21.10 -16.40 -0.93
C ARG A 17 -20.49 -15.07 -1.39
N LEU A 18 -20.18 -14.18 -0.44
CA LEU A 18 -19.52 -12.90 -0.73
C LEU A 18 -18.10 -13.05 -1.31
N ARG A 19 -17.50 -14.25 -1.20
CA ARG A 19 -16.13 -14.55 -1.65
C ARG A 19 -16.06 -15.30 -2.98
N GLN A 20 -17.21 -15.67 -3.56
CA GLN A 20 -17.29 -16.52 -4.76
C GLN A 20 -16.75 -15.83 -6.02
N HIS A 21 -17.04 -14.54 -6.18
CA HIS A 21 -16.63 -13.78 -7.35
C HIS A 21 -15.79 -12.57 -6.95
N ASP A 22 -14.85 -12.21 -7.81
CA ASP A 22 -13.93 -11.11 -7.54
C ASP A 22 -14.64 -9.75 -7.44
N TRP A 23 -15.60 -9.49 -8.33
CA TRP A 23 -16.41 -8.27 -8.29
C TRP A 23 -17.19 -8.13 -6.99
N LEU A 24 -17.68 -9.24 -6.43
CA LEU A 24 -18.44 -9.23 -5.19
C LEU A 24 -17.54 -8.97 -3.98
N ARG A 25 -16.33 -9.56 -3.95
CA ARG A 25 -15.32 -9.23 -2.93
C ARG A 25 -14.93 -7.77 -2.97
N ARG A 26 -14.74 -7.19 -4.16
CA ARG A 26 -14.45 -5.77 -4.33
C ARG A 26 -15.60 -4.88 -3.85
N ALA A 27 -16.85 -5.27 -4.12
CA ALA A 27 -18.02 -4.52 -3.69
C ALA A 27 -18.23 -4.51 -2.16
N VAL A 28 -17.81 -5.56 -1.45
CA VAL A 28 -17.93 -5.65 0.02
C VAL A 28 -16.62 -5.36 0.77
N ALA A 29 -15.57 -4.92 0.09
CA ALA A 29 -14.29 -4.63 0.72
C ALA A 29 -14.41 -3.41 1.65
N GLU A 30 -14.03 -3.57 2.91
CA GLU A 30 -14.06 -2.49 3.91
C GLU A 30 -12.84 -1.56 3.81
N THR A 31 -11.73 -2.06 3.26
CA THR A 31 -10.47 -1.32 3.14
C THR A 31 -10.00 -1.30 1.69
N VAL A 32 -9.53 -0.13 1.26
CA VAL A 32 -8.84 0.07 -0.01
C VAL A 32 -7.57 0.86 0.26
N LEU A 33 -6.45 0.43 -0.32
CA LEU A 33 -5.20 1.18 -0.31
C LEU A 33 -5.04 1.90 -1.65
N ARG A 34 -4.77 3.20 -1.60
CA ARG A 34 -4.60 4.06 -2.77
C ARG A 34 -3.19 4.65 -2.76
N PRO A 35 -2.63 5.04 -3.93
CA PRO A 35 -1.35 5.76 -3.96
C PRO A 35 -1.33 7.02 -3.09
N ALA A 36 -2.48 7.69 -2.94
CA ALA A 36 -2.63 8.86 -2.07
C ALA A 36 -2.45 8.57 -0.57
N ASP A 37 -2.53 7.30 -0.16
CA ASP A 37 -2.30 6.87 1.23
C ASP A 37 -0.82 6.54 1.49
N LEU A 38 0.04 6.61 0.47
CA LEU A 38 1.45 6.24 0.55
C LEU A 38 2.35 7.46 0.77
N VAL A 39 3.39 7.26 1.58
CA VAL A 39 4.51 8.20 1.73
C VAL A 39 5.78 7.50 1.29
N TRP A 40 6.50 8.08 0.33
CA TRP A 40 7.75 7.52 -0.18
C TRP A 40 8.97 8.24 0.42
N PRO A 41 9.64 7.67 1.45
CA PRO A 41 10.82 8.28 2.04
C PRO A 41 12.02 8.17 1.09
N LEU A 42 12.73 9.29 0.90
CA LEU A 42 13.97 9.38 0.12
C LEU A 42 15.14 9.68 1.04
N PHE A 43 16.26 8.98 0.84
CA PHE A 43 17.50 9.26 1.57
C PHE A 43 18.39 10.17 0.73
N VAL A 44 18.91 11.23 1.33
CA VAL A 44 19.69 12.26 0.62
C VAL A 44 21.11 12.33 1.18
N HIS A 45 22.09 12.57 0.30
CA HIS A 45 23.47 12.87 0.68
C HIS A 45 24.09 13.92 -0.25
N ASP A 46 25.25 14.43 0.12
CA ASP A 46 25.97 15.50 -0.61
C ASP A 46 27.01 15.00 -1.63
N HIS A 47 27.01 13.70 -1.97
CA HIS A 47 27.85 13.17 -3.04
C HIS A 47 27.21 13.35 -4.42
N GLU A 48 28.01 13.36 -5.49
CA GLU A 48 27.52 13.57 -6.87
C GLU A 48 26.70 12.40 -7.41
N ALA A 49 27.06 11.17 -7.04
CA ALA A 49 26.44 9.94 -7.53
C ALA A 49 25.60 9.25 -6.44
N ALA A 50 24.54 8.55 -6.85
CA ALA A 50 23.75 7.74 -5.93
C ALA A 50 24.58 6.59 -5.35
N ALA A 51 24.31 6.25 -4.09
CA ALA A 51 25.01 5.19 -3.38
C ALA A 51 24.03 4.21 -2.73
N PRO A 52 24.23 2.89 -2.88
CA PRO A 52 23.34 1.91 -2.28
C PRO A 52 23.37 1.96 -0.74
N VAL A 53 22.24 1.65 -0.13
CA VAL A 53 22.15 1.39 1.31
C VAL A 53 22.30 -0.12 1.51
N ALA A 54 23.47 -0.57 1.99
CA ALA A 54 23.82 -1.99 2.06
C ALA A 54 22.80 -2.85 2.84
N SER A 55 22.19 -2.30 3.89
CA SER A 55 21.17 -2.98 4.70
C SER A 55 19.76 -2.94 4.10
N MET A 56 19.54 -2.17 3.03
CA MET A 56 18.24 -1.97 2.39
C MET A 56 18.38 -2.20 0.86
N PRO A 57 18.37 -3.46 0.40
CA PRO A 57 18.44 -3.77 -1.03
C PRO A 57 17.32 -3.07 -1.82
N GLY A 58 17.68 -2.46 -2.94
CA GLY A 58 16.75 -1.68 -3.77
C GLY A 58 16.54 -0.22 -3.31
N VAL A 59 17.20 0.19 -2.22
CA VAL A 59 17.18 1.58 -1.74
C VAL A 59 18.56 2.22 -1.92
N GLU A 60 18.54 3.42 -2.48
CA GLU A 60 19.73 4.24 -2.71
C GLU A 60 19.63 5.56 -1.94
N ARG A 61 20.78 6.07 -1.53
CA ARG A 61 20.94 7.46 -1.13
C ARG A 61 21.17 8.27 -2.40
N LEU A 62 20.37 9.31 -2.58
CA LEU A 62 20.36 10.12 -3.79
C LEU A 62 21.11 11.44 -3.57
N PRO A 63 21.82 11.95 -4.60
CA PRO A 63 22.16 13.37 -4.66
C PRO A 63 20.88 14.21 -4.76
N ILE A 64 20.97 15.50 -4.44
CA ILE A 64 19.82 16.45 -4.54
C ILE A 64 19.18 16.41 -5.93
N ALA A 65 19.98 16.37 -7.01
CA ALA A 65 19.47 16.26 -8.38
C ALA A 65 18.70 14.95 -8.63
N GLY A 66 19.08 13.85 -7.96
CA GLY A 66 18.37 12.57 -8.00
C GLY A 66 17.02 12.65 -7.31
N VAL A 67 16.94 13.35 -6.17
CA VAL A 67 15.69 13.56 -5.42
C VAL A 67 14.66 14.30 -6.27
N LEU A 68 15.06 15.32 -7.03
CA LEU A 68 14.15 16.05 -7.91
C LEU A 68 13.54 15.15 -8.99
N ARG A 69 14.34 14.25 -9.57
CA ARG A 69 13.83 13.27 -10.55
C ARG A 69 12.87 12.27 -9.91
N ALA A 70 13.20 11.76 -8.73
CA ALA A 70 12.33 10.87 -7.98
C ALA A 70 11.00 11.54 -7.60
N ALA A 71 11.02 12.80 -7.19
CA ALA A 71 9.81 13.57 -6.91
C ALA A 71 8.92 13.75 -8.15
N ALA A 72 9.51 13.92 -9.34
CA ALA A 72 8.76 14.01 -10.59
C ALA A 72 8.14 12.67 -11.02
N GLU A 73 8.77 11.53 -10.70
CA GLU A 73 8.21 10.19 -10.94
C GLU A 73 7.03 9.88 -10.01
N ALA A 74 7.05 10.42 -8.79
CA ALA A 74 6.01 10.22 -7.80
C ALA A 74 4.74 11.08 -8.02
N ALA A 75 4.82 12.07 -8.92
CA ALA A 75 3.72 13.00 -9.24
C ALA A 75 2.70 12.36 -10.19
#